data_AF-A0A350PKJ4-F1
#
_entry.id   AF-A0A350PKJ4-F1
#
_cell.length_a   1.000
_cell.length_b   1.000
_cell.length_c   1.000
_cell.angle_alpha   90.00
_cell.angle_beta   90.00
_cell.angle_gamma   90.00
#
_symmetry.space_group_name_H-M   'P 1'
#
loop_
_entity.id
_entity.type
_entity.pdbx_description
1 polymer ?
#
loop_
_entity_poly.entity_id
_entity_poly.type
_entity_poly.pdbx_seq_one_letter_code
_entity_poly.pdbx_strand_id
1 'polypeptide(L)'
;AGLDSSDAGIQQSKIATHIATLNEVEFENKSLGGLINGDYELTCLYGSQRANQKANIILPLIQSEKVGNSIFLTKKDRPIIDQELVKNFADFSVEIVNSRTGRNTIDPKKLPLRFTISGKGGFFDSSDASLIGHHLDMYYGDDFQSPLQGPFTEQHVGGYKHRHTEVGQSEDRPELYKIENYGGGNKVQIFNPRQDFAGSTYDMNIPRVKFSREELVKRVYNTKNIKTTTNSRHLGNFTKNYEVVNTNGRRENNLAFRDQGGFNVTGSESTVVSGVVDFALPNRALSDGTYNKTVIVNRFSAPGEVATLSKGYLDVESSEYSPYNAIPYRNREVVNNFNEFLKIPSAFGGFESGSTTTGSFHKVQRNRVNKLRQTSAGVIYTGSQFDNGFVAHNIPRKDFGYRWITSSADPSLSMDGLYGFATSSDGITFLSGTLRDFESSDDYFINFVGISTPGEFSAFAGYHFEISEDENLLTVP
;
A
#
# COMPACT_ATOMS: atom_id res chain seq x y z
N ALA A 1 63.53 -7.23 -13.62
CA ALA A 1 63.96 -8.58 -13.22
C ALA A 1 62.71 -9.31 -12.78
N GLY A 2 61.99 -10.03 -13.63
CA GLY A 2 62.49 -11.10 -14.50
C GLY A 2 62.11 -12.42 -13.83
N LEU A 3 60.82 -12.77 -13.87
CA LEU A 3 60.33 -14.11 -13.55
C LEU A 3 59.69 -14.67 -14.81
N ASP A 4 60.30 -15.77 -15.24
CA ASP A 4 60.06 -16.50 -16.47
C ASP A 4 58.60 -16.93 -16.64
N SER A 5 58.09 -16.73 -17.85
CA SER A 5 56.74 -17.06 -18.28
C SER A 5 56.64 -18.45 -18.92
N SER A 6 57.36 -19.45 -18.41
CA SER A 6 57.45 -20.79 -19.03
C SER A 6 56.54 -21.87 -18.43
N ASP A 7 55.78 -21.61 -17.35
CA ASP A 7 54.90 -22.62 -16.72
C ASP A 7 53.39 -22.43 -16.98
N ALA A 8 53.00 -21.45 -17.80
CA ALA A 8 51.59 -21.22 -18.15
C ALA A 8 51.07 -22.10 -19.30
N GLY A 9 51.91 -22.94 -19.92
CA GLY A 9 51.58 -23.72 -21.12
C GLY A 9 50.99 -25.12 -20.89
N ILE A 10 50.96 -25.63 -19.65
CA ILE A 10 50.55 -27.04 -19.39
C ILE A 10 49.14 -27.17 -18.76
N GLN A 11 48.51 -26.06 -18.36
CA GLN A 11 47.19 -26.09 -17.68
C GLN A 11 45.99 -25.77 -18.59
N GLN A 12 46.18 -25.24 -19.81
CA GLN A 12 45.06 -24.93 -20.71
C GLN A 12 44.63 -26.08 -21.64
N SER A 13 45.45 -27.13 -21.84
CA SER A 13 45.07 -28.26 -22.69
C SER A 13 44.18 -29.30 -21.99
N LYS A 14 44.09 -29.29 -20.66
CA LYS A 14 43.22 -30.22 -19.89
C LYS A 14 41.81 -29.70 -19.64
N ILE A 15 41.55 -28.41 -19.88
CA ILE A 15 40.23 -27.80 -19.62
C ILE A 15 39.39 -27.74 -20.91
N ALA A 16 40.00 -27.64 -22.08
CA ALA A 16 39.28 -27.56 -23.37
C ALA A 16 38.67 -28.89 -23.84
N THR A 17 39.11 -30.05 -23.32
CA THR A 17 38.55 -31.36 -23.71
C THR A 17 37.31 -31.76 -22.89
N HIS A 18 36.90 -30.97 -21.89
CA HIS A 18 35.79 -31.32 -20.99
C HIS A 18 34.48 -30.56 -21.24
N ILE A 19 34.41 -29.70 -22.27
CA ILE A 19 33.23 -28.83 -22.51
C ILE A 19 32.46 -29.20 -23.79
N ALA A 20 32.94 -30.15 -24.61
CA ALA A 20 32.34 -30.45 -25.93
C ALA A 20 31.35 -31.63 -25.97
N THR A 21 30.94 -32.26 -24.86
CA THR A 21 30.01 -33.41 -24.88
C THR A 21 28.97 -33.38 -23.76
N LEU A 22 28.29 -32.24 -23.59
CA LEU A 22 27.15 -32.10 -22.67
C LEU A 22 25.78 -32.02 -23.38
N ASN A 23 25.73 -32.37 -24.68
CA ASN A 23 24.48 -32.62 -25.38
C ASN A 23 24.39 -34.10 -25.71
N GLU A 24 23.28 -34.72 -25.29
CA GLU A 24 22.90 -36.11 -25.55
C GLU A 24 23.89 -37.17 -25.09
N VAL A 25 23.96 -37.38 -23.76
CA VAL A 25 24.21 -38.73 -23.25
C VAL A 25 22.87 -39.26 -22.77
N GLU A 26 22.18 -40.00 -23.65
CA GLU A 26 21.30 -41.06 -23.19
C GLU A 26 22.11 -41.89 -22.20
N PHE A 27 21.76 -41.79 -20.91
CA PHE A 27 22.22 -42.75 -19.92
C PHE A 27 21.51 -44.07 -20.21
N GLU A 28 21.92 -44.77 -21.26
CA GLU A 28 21.70 -46.20 -21.39
C GLU A 28 22.67 -46.90 -20.43
N ASN A 29 22.49 -46.67 -19.12
CA ASN A 29 23.22 -47.37 -18.07
C ASN A 29 22.63 -48.77 -17.92
N LYS A 30 23.01 -49.66 -18.85
CA LYS A 30 22.71 -51.10 -18.84
C LYS A 30 23.34 -51.86 -17.65
N SER A 31 23.90 -51.16 -16.65
CA SER A 31 24.44 -51.75 -15.43
C SER A 31 24.04 -51.02 -14.14
N LEU A 32 22.78 -50.54 -14.01
CA LEU A 32 22.18 -50.12 -12.72
C LEU A 32 21.93 -51.28 -11.74
N GLY A 33 22.90 -52.20 -11.68
CA GLY A 33 23.00 -53.37 -10.83
C GLY A 33 24.22 -53.38 -9.93
N GLY A 34 24.89 -52.23 -9.77
CA GLY A 34 26.03 -52.08 -8.86
C GLY A 34 25.67 -52.55 -7.45
N LEU A 35 26.52 -53.45 -6.95
CA LEU A 35 26.48 -54.12 -5.65
C LEU A 35 25.97 -53.22 -4.52
N ILE A 36 24.89 -53.65 -3.85
CA ILE A 36 24.60 -53.24 -2.47
C ILE A 36 25.40 -54.18 -1.55
N ASN A 37 26.71 -54.15 -1.75
CA ASN A 37 27.77 -54.69 -0.90
C ASN A 37 28.96 -53.73 -1.00
N GLY A 38 28.66 -52.42 -1.01
CA GLY A 38 29.62 -51.35 -0.89
C GLY A 38 29.30 -50.59 0.39
N ASP A 39 30.27 -50.54 1.30
CA ASP A 39 30.33 -49.52 2.32
C ASP A 39 30.02 -48.17 1.64
N TYR A 40 28.94 -47.51 2.05
CA TYR A 40 28.78 -46.10 1.73
C TYR A 40 29.83 -45.37 2.55
N GLU A 41 31.04 -45.25 1.99
CA GLU A 41 32.05 -44.30 2.44
C GLU A 41 31.46 -42.90 2.32
N LEU A 42 30.88 -42.43 3.42
CA LEU A 42 30.78 -41.00 3.65
C LEU A 42 32.24 -40.55 3.86
N THR A 43 32.90 -40.02 2.82
CA THR A 43 34.19 -39.35 2.97
C THR A 43 34.01 -38.15 3.88
N CYS A 44 34.13 -38.37 5.19
CA CYS A 44 34.42 -37.31 6.13
C CYS A 44 35.86 -36.88 5.88
N LEU A 45 36.04 -35.58 5.67
CA LEU A 45 37.31 -34.94 5.36
C LEU A 45 38.21 -34.87 6.61
N TYR A 46 38.37 -35.94 7.38
CA TYR A 46 39.38 -36.06 8.45
C TYR A 46 39.67 -37.54 8.78
N GLY A 47 40.92 -37.95 8.53
CA GLY A 47 41.69 -38.90 9.35
C GLY A 47 41.13 -40.29 9.71
N SER A 48 41.54 -41.31 8.95
CA SER A 48 41.94 -42.66 9.40
C SER A 48 41.20 -43.35 10.57
N GLN A 49 39.87 -43.52 10.51
CA GLN A 49 39.20 -44.65 11.18
C GLN A 49 38.33 -45.43 10.19
N ARG A 50 39.00 -46.35 9.47
CA ARG A 50 38.47 -47.15 8.35
C ARG A 50 37.75 -48.45 8.75
N ALA A 51 37.23 -48.56 9.97
CA ALA A 51 36.45 -49.74 10.36
C ALA A 51 35.33 -49.35 11.34
N ASN A 52 34.11 -49.78 11.03
CA ASN A 52 32.91 -49.80 11.88
C ASN A 52 31.88 -48.67 11.81
N GLN A 53 31.91 -47.76 10.83
CA GLN A 53 30.73 -46.94 10.55
C GLN A 53 29.94 -47.54 9.37
N LYS A 54 29.23 -48.65 9.64
CA LYS A 54 28.13 -49.10 8.76
C LYS A 54 27.09 -47.98 8.73
N ALA A 55 27.16 -47.13 7.71
CA ALA A 55 26.18 -46.09 7.42
C ALA A 55 24.77 -46.72 7.36
N ASN A 56 23.74 -45.96 7.75
CA ASN A 56 22.35 -46.42 7.76
C ASN A 56 21.83 -46.71 6.34
N ILE A 57 22.13 -47.89 5.79
CA ILE A 57 21.69 -48.36 4.46
C ILE A 57 20.16 -48.57 4.40
N ILE A 58 19.48 -48.54 5.55
CA ILE A 58 18.06 -48.86 5.70
C ILE A 58 17.14 -47.89 4.92
N LEU A 59 17.33 -46.57 5.07
CA LEU A 59 16.50 -45.58 4.36
C LEU A 59 16.72 -45.61 2.84
N PRO A 60 17.96 -45.59 2.32
CA PRO A 60 18.21 -45.75 0.89
C PRO A 60 17.63 -47.03 0.30
N LEU A 61 17.64 -48.13 1.07
CA LEU A 61 17.08 -49.40 0.61
C LEU A 61 15.55 -49.37 0.49
N ILE A 62 14.86 -48.84 1.52
CA ILE A 62 13.40 -48.68 1.50
C ILE A 62 12.97 -47.70 0.39
N GLN A 63 13.79 -46.69 0.10
CA GLN A 63 13.51 -45.68 -0.93
C GLN A 63 13.88 -46.11 -2.35
N SER A 64 14.66 -47.19 -2.50
CA SER A 64 15.07 -47.75 -3.79
C SER A 64 13.87 -48.33 -4.52
N GLU A 65 13.79 -48.08 -5.83
CA GLU A 65 12.77 -48.62 -6.73
C GLU A 65 13.29 -49.92 -7.38
N LYS A 66 13.66 -50.89 -6.54
CA LYS A 66 14.15 -52.20 -6.99
C LYS A 66 13.30 -53.31 -6.40
N VAL A 67 12.73 -54.11 -7.30
CA VAL A 67 11.72 -55.14 -7.02
C VAL A 67 12.30 -56.14 -6.03
N GLY A 68 11.60 -56.41 -4.93
CA GLY A 68 12.04 -57.34 -3.88
C GLY A 68 12.90 -56.73 -2.77
N ASN A 69 13.15 -55.41 -2.78
CA ASN A 69 13.78 -54.74 -1.63
C ASN A 69 12.76 -54.64 -0.50
N SER A 70 13.04 -55.29 0.63
CA SER A 70 12.14 -55.28 1.79
C SER A 70 12.91 -55.54 3.07
N ILE A 71 12.42 -54.95 4.15
CA ILE A 71 12.94 -55.18 5.49
C ILE A 71 11.90 -56.00 6.23
N PHE A 72 12.31 -57.19 6.64
CA PHE A 72 11.49 -58.07 7.44
C PHE A 72 11.90 -58.00 8.89
N LEU A 73 10.90 -57.99 9.75
CA LEU A 73 11.06 -58.03 11.19
C LEU A 73 10.35 -59.27 11.68
N THR A 74 11.09 -60.15 12.33
CA THR A 74 10.53 -61.38 12.91
C THR A 74 10.73 -61.33 14.41
N LYS A 75 9.63 -61.49 15.15
CA LYS A 75 9.66 -61.62 16.61
C LYS A 75 10.46 -62.87 16.97
N LYS A 76 11.42 -62.78 17.89
CA LYS A 76 12.11 -63.97 18.41
C LYS A 76 11.25 -64.65 19.47
N ASP A 77 11.15 -65.97 19.42
CA ASP A 77 10.34 -66.78 20.35
C ASP A 77 10.91 -66.84 21.77
N ARG A 78 12.16 -66.41 21.99
CA ARG A 78 12.83 -66.38 23.30
C ARG A 78 13.45 -65.00 23.54
N PRO A 79 13.06 -64.25 24.60
CA PRO A 79 13.79 -63.07 25.01
C PRO A 79 15.17 -63.48 25.57
N ILE A 80 16.21 -62.71 25.29
CA ILE A 80 17.50 -62.89 25.96
C ILE A 80 17.32 -62.40 27.41
N ILE A 81 17.39 -63.34 28.37
CA ILE A 81 17.32 -63.02 29.79
C ILE A 81 18.73 -62.65 30.24
N ASP A 82 19.16 -61.41 29.96
CA ASP A 82 20.27 -60.84 30.71
C ASP A 82 19.73 -60.39 32.08
N GLN A 83 20.48 -60.69 33.14
CA GLN A 83 20.04 -60.69 34.55
C GLN A 83 19.65 -59.32 35.15
N GLU A 84 19.43 -58.28 34.36
CA GLU A 84 18.98 -56.98 34.85
C GLU A 84 17.58 -56.63 34.37
N LEU A 85 16.65 -56.62 35.33
CA LEU A 85 15.38 -55.89 35.35
C LEU A 85 14.51 -55.97 34.08
N VAL A 86 13.53 -56.89 34.15
CA VAL A 86 12.23 -56.94 33.47
C VAL A 86 11.82 -55.60 32.84
N LYS A 87 12.26 -55.39 31.60
CA LYS A 87 11.50 -54.63 30.61
C LYS A 87 11.13 -55.65 29.55
N ASN A 88 9.83 -55.91 29.40
CA ASN A 88 9.25 -56.84 28.42
C ASN A 88 9.46 -56.33 26.99
N PHE A 89 10.70 -56.13 26.56
CA PHE A 89 11.01 -55.82 25.17
C PHE A 89 11.14 -57.15 24.42
N ALA A 90 10.27 -57.37 23.44
CA ALA A 90 10.47 -58.45 22.49
C ALA A 90 11.71 -58.14 21.66
N ASP A 91 12.65 -59.07 21.58
CA ASP A 91 13.77 -58.97 20.65
C ASP A 91 13.32 -59.34 19.22
N PHE A 92 13.81 -58.59 18.24
CA PHE A 92 13.50 -58.79 16.84
C PHE A 92 14.75 -59.20 16.07
N SER A 93 14.60 -60.14 15.15
CA SER A 93 15.57 -60.29 14.06
C SER A 93 15.14 -59.39 12.92
N VAL A 94 16.04 -58.49 12.51
CA VAL A 94 15.88 -57.70 11.28
C VAL A 94 16.55 -58.45 10.14
N GLU A 95 15.77 -58.81 9.13
CA GLU A 95 16.23 -59.43 7.91
C GLU A 95 16.05 -58.43 6.77
N ILE A 96 17.16 -58.01 6.16
CA ILE A 96 17.11 -57.20 4.95
C ILE A 96 17.18 -58.11 3.73
N VAL A 97 16.18 -58.02 2.87
CA VAL A 97 16.17 -58.68 1.56
C VAL A 97 16.40 -57.63 0.49
N ASN A 98 17.36 -57.93 -0.38
CA ASN A 98 17.77 -57.08 -1.48
C ASN A 98 17.67 -57.86 -2.79
N SER A 99 17.21 -57.21 -3.83
CA SER A 99 16.99 -57.79 -5.17
C SER A 99 18.22 -58.43 -5.84
N ARG A 100 19.45 -58.21 -5.35
CA ARG A 100 20.69 -58.77 -5.95
C ARG A 100 21.63 -59.55 -5.01
N THR A 101 21.42 -59.55 -3.70
CA THR A 101 22.30 -60.27 -2.75
C THR A 101 21.53 -60.72 -1.51
N GLY A 102 21.94 -61.85 -0.96
CA GLY A 102 21.27 -62.54 0.14
C GLY A 102 21.13 -61.75 1.45
N ARG A 103 20.38 -62.37 2.36
CA ARG A 103 19.91 -61.82 3.64
C ARG A 103 21.05 -61.25 4.49
N ASN A 104 20.93 -59.99 4.89
CA ASN A 104 21.84 -59.35 5.84
C ASN A 104 21.09 -58.99 7.14
N THR A 105 21.67 -59.32 8.29
CA THR A 105 21.12 -58.98 9.62
C THR A 105 21.67 -57.63 10.09
N ILE A 106 20.78 -56.72 10.51
CA ILE A 106 21.15 -55.40 11.05
C ILE A 106 20.66 -55.25 12.49
N ASP A 107 21.35 -54.43 13.28
CA ASP A 107 20.91 -54.01 14.60
C ASP A 107 19.54 -53.30 14.52
N PRO A 108 18.50 -53.80 15.22
CA PRO A 108 17.17 -53.18 15.25
C PRO A 108 17.16 -51.72 15.71
N LYS A 109 18.17 -51.24 16.44
CA LYS A 109 18.28 -49.82 16.86
C LYS A 109 18.47 -48.84 15.71
N LYS A 110 18.85 -49.32 14.52
CA LYS A 110 19.10 -48.50 13.33
C LYS A 110 17.88 -48.34 12.41
N LEU A 111 16.74 -48.92 12.78
CA LEU A 111 15.50 -48.83 12.01
C LEU A 111 14.87 -47.43 12.08
N PRO A 112 14.13 -47.01 11.05
CA PRO A 112 13.44 -45.71 10.99
C PRO A 112 12.29 -45.53 11.98
N LEU A 113 12.10 -46.51 12.87
CA LEU A 113 10.89 -46.71 13.64
C LEU A 113 11.10 -47.83 14.67
N ARG A 114 10.38 -47.77 15.79
CA ARG A 114 10.52 -48.70 16.92
C ARG A 114 9.25 -49.54 17.11
N PHE A 115 9.44 -50.76 17.58
CA PHE A 115 8.36 -51.66 17.92
C PHE A 115 8.40 -51.93 19.41
N THR A 116 7.29 -51.68 20.07
CA THR A 116 7.08 -52.07 21.46
C THR A 116 5.95 -53.08 21.46
N ILE A 117 6.26 -54.31 21.82
CA ILE A 117 5.25 -55.34 22.03
C ILE A 117 4.95 -55.39 23.52
N SER A 118 3.69 -55.22 23.90
CA SER A 118 3.25 -55.22 25.30
C SER A 118 2.68 -56.58 25.75
N GLY A 119 2.65 -57.60 24.88
CA GLY A 119 2.14 -58.92 25.23
C GLY A 119 2.57 -60.09 24.34
N LYS A 120 1.96 -61.26 24.59
CA LYS A 120 2.39 -62.55 24.02
C LYS A 120 1.98 -62.77 22.56
N GLY A 121 1.01 -62.02 22.04
CA GLY A 121 0.45 -62.26 20.70
C GLY A 121 1.29 -61.73 19.54
N GLY A 122 0.73 -61.89 18.34
CA GLY A 122 1.33 -61.50 17.07
C GLY A 122 1.34 -59.98 16.86
N PHE A 123 2.16 -59.51 15.94
CA PHE A 123 2.38 -58.10 15.62
C PHE A 123 1.07 -57.34 15.28
N PHE A 124 0.12 -57.99 14.60
CA PHE A 124 -1.20 -57.42 14.30
C PHE A 124 -2.36 -58.34 14.71
N ASP A 125 -2.05 -59.49 15.29
CA ASP A 125 -3.02 -60.49 15.75
C ASP A 125 -2.91 -60.64 17.26
N SER A 126 -3.43 -59.62 17.94
CA SER A 126 -3.84 -59.55 19.34
C SER A 126 -3.88 -58.09 19.76
N SER A 127 -4.71 -57.77 20.73
CA SER A 127 -4.83 -56.48 21.43
C SER A 127 -3.53 -55.89 22.03
N ASP A 128 -2.35 -56.51 21.80
CA ASP A 128 -1.18 -56.38 22.67
C ASP A 128 0.11 -55.92 21.95
N ALA A 129 0.07 -55.66 20.64
CA ALA A 129 1.21 -55.14 19.87
C ALA A 129 0.94 -53.71 19.39
N SER A 130 1.80 -52.77 19.77
CA SER A 130 1.64 -51.35 19.45
C SER A 130 2.81 -50.81 18.65
N LEU A 131 2.46 -50.14 17.56
CA LEU A 131 3.39 -49.48 16.68
C LEU A 131 3.65 -48.05 17.20
N ILE A 132 4.80 -47.80 17.83
CA ILE A 132 5.09 -46.53 18.52
C ILE A 132 6.27 -45.80 17.86
N GLY A 133 6.22 -44.47 17.86
CA GLY A 133 7.34 -43.65 17.34
C GLY A 133 7.32 -43.44 15.83
N HIS A 134 6.36 -44.03 15.12
CA HIS A 134 6.05 -43.73 13.71
C HIS A 134 5.31 -42.41 13.54
N HIS A 135 5.41 -41.48 14.47
CA HIS A 135 4.93 -40.11 14.32
C HIS A 135 6.03 -39.11 14.70
N LEU A 136 7.20 -39.60 15.11
CA LEU A 136 8.33 -38.79 15.51
C LEU A 136 9.26 -38.61 14.33
N ASP A 137 9.61 -37.37 14.05
CA ASP A 137 10.53 -36.98 12.99
C ASP A 137 11.85 -36.61 13.65
N MET A 138 12.65 -37.63 13.94
CA MET A 138 13.86 -37.52 14.76
C MET A 138 15.08 -37.82 13.91
N TYR A 139 16.15 -37.07 14.16
CA TYR A 139 17.45 -37.36 13.57
C TYR A 139 18.01 -38.67 14.15
N TYR A 140 18.63 -39.48 13.29
CA TYR A 140 19.23 -40.76 13.66
C TYR A 140 20.57 -40.53 14.37
N GLY A 141 20.54 -40.42 15.69
CA GLY A 141 21.71 -40.44 16.58
C GLY A 141 21.45 -41.34 17.79
N ASP A 142 22.48 -41.57 18.62
CA ASP A 142 22.35 -42.42 19.83
C ASP A 142 21.34 -41.84 20.84
N ASP A 143 21.25 -40.52 20.90
CA ASP A 143 20.25 -39.78 21.68
C ASP A 143 19.12 -39.29 20.76
N PHE A 144 18.08 -40.12 20.63
CA PHE A 144 16.86 -39.79 19.93
C PHE A 144 16.10 -38.67 20.66
N GLN A 145 16.50 -37.41 20.44
CA GLN A 145 15.84 -36.23 20.99
C GLN A 145 15.38 -35.31 19.87
N SER A 146 14.13 -34.85 19.95
CA SER A 146 13.68 -33.77 19.09
C SER A 146 14.27 -32.46 19.60
N PRO A 147 14.81 -31.60 18.72
CA PRO A 147 15.21 -30.27 19.13
C PRO A 147 13.98 -29.51 19.64
N LEU A 148 14.20 -28.56 20.56
CA LEU A 148 13.13 -27.72 21.08
C LEU A 148 12.48 -26.96 19.90
N GLN A 149 11.18 -27.13 19.67
CA GLN A 149 10.47 -26.47 18.58
C GLN A 149 9.13 -25.93 19.06
N GLY A 150 8.76 -24.76 18.54
CA GLY A 150 7.38 -24.28 18.62
C GLY A 150 6.54 -24.77 17.44
N PRO A 151 5.20 -24.62 17.50
CA PRO A 151 4.29 -25.06 16.44
C PRO A 151 4.63 -24.49 15.05
N PHE A 152 5.14 -23.26 14.98
CA PHE A 152 5.52 -22.62 13.71
C PHE A 152 6.75 -23.28 13.07
N THR A 153 7.80 -23.51 13.85
CA THR A 153 9.03 -24.13 13.35
C THR A 153 8.85 -25.61 13.07
N GLU A 154 8.00 -26.29 13.82
CA GLU A 154 7.60 -27.65 13.49
C GLU A 154 6.92 -27.73 12.11
N GLN A 155 6.02 -26.78 11.83
CA GLN A 155 5.30 -26.75 10.57
C GLN A 155 6.17 -26.34 9.38
N HIS A 156 7.16 -25.47 9.55
CA HIS A 156 7.90 -24.88 8.42
C HIS A 156 9.36 -25.33 8.29
N VAL A 157 9.95 -25.94 9.32
CA VAL A 157 11.39 -26.25 9.35
C VAL A 157 11.65 -27.74 9.57
N GLY A 158 12.53 -28.29 8.74
CA GLY A 158 13.12 -29.62 8.96
C GLY A 158 12.16 -30.77 8.68
N GLY A 159 12.66 -32.01 8.73
CA GLY A 159 11.79 -33.18 8.74
C GLY A 159 11.22 -33.62 7.39
N TYR A 160 10.52 -34.75 7.37
CA TYR A 160 10.01 -35.38 6.14
C TYR A 160 8.58 -34.95 5.79
N LYS A 161 8.33 -34.69 4.50
CA LYS A 161 7.02 -34.22 4.00
C LYS A 161 5.83 -35.16 4.35
N HIS A 162 6.06 -36.47 4.43
CA HIS A 162 5.00 -37.45 4.74
C HIS A 162 4.38 -37.24 6.14
N ARG A 163 5.10 -36.57 7.05
CA ARG A 163 4.62 -36.20 8.39
C ARG A 163 3.90 -34.86 8.44
N HIS A 164 4.16 -34.01 7.46
CA HIS A 164 3.67 -32.63 7.40
C HIS A 164 2.72 -32.43 6.23
N THR A 165 1.91 -33.46 5.95
CA THR A 165 0.84 -33.38 4.96
C THR A 165 -0.40 -32.76 5.61
N GLU A 166 -1.13 -31.96 4.84
CA GLU A 166 -2.32 -31.26 5.31
C GLU A 166 -3.43 -32.26 5.69
N VAL A 167 -4.16 -31.96 6.78
CA VAL A 167 -5.33 -32.74 7.20
C VAL A 167 -6.40 -32.67 6.10
N GLY A 168 -6.98 -33.82 5.74
CA GLY A 168 -8.04 -33.93 4.73
C GLY A 168 -7.56 -34.16 3.29
N GLN A 169 -6.25 -34.31 3.04
CA GLN A 169 -5.74 -34.82 1.76
C GLN A 169 -5.53 -36.33 1.85
N SER A 170 -6.58 -37.11 1.52
CA SER A 170 -6.54 -38.58 1.62
C SER A 170 -6.03 -39.27 0.36
N GLU A 171 -6.22 -38.68 -0.82
CA GLU A 171 -5.95 -39.37 -2.09
C GLU A 171 -4.49 -39.24 -2.55
N ASP A 172 -3.80 -38.16 -2.18
CA ASP A 172 -2.43 -37.87 -2.66
C ASP A 172 -1.37 -37.77 -1.55
N ARG A 173 -1.64 -38.34 -0.37
CA ARG A 173 -0.69 -38.26 0.75
C ARG A 173 0.58 -39.07 0.45
N PRO A 174 1.75 -38.42 0.33
CA PRO A 174 2.97 -39.14 -0.01
C PRO A 174 3.53 -39.83 1.23
N GLU A 175 3.86 -41.11 1.14
CA GLU A 175 4.46 -41.87 2.25
C GLU A 175 5.96 -42.09 2.04
N LEU A 176 6.69 -42.38 3.13
CA LEU A 176 8.09 -42.77 3.06
C LEU A 176 8.27 -44.29 2.95
N TYR A 177 7.41 -45.05 3.63
CA TYR A 177 7.43 -46.51 3.69
C TYR A 177 6.02 -47.05 3.90
N LYS A 178 5.79 -48.31 3.51
CA LYS A 178 4.58 -49.07 3.82
C LYS A 178 4.92 -50.19 4.80
N ILE A 179 4.00 -50.53 5.70
CA ILE A 179 4.16 -51.59 6.71
C ILE A 179 2.99 -52.54 6.57
N GLU A 180 3.27 -53.83 6.34
CA GLU A 180 2.23 -54.86 6.26
C GLU A 180 2.66 -56.16 6.97
N ASN A 181 1.67 -56.94 7.42
CA ASN A 181 1.85 -58.30 7.93
C ASN A 181 2.46 -59.20 6.85
N TYR A 182 3.47 -59.99 7.19
CA TYR A 182 4.08 -60.90 6.22
C TYR A 182 4.24 -62.31 6.79
N GLY A 183 3.40 -63.24 6.35
CA GLY A 183 3.56 -64.68 6.64
C GLY A 183 3.27 -65.09 8.09
N GLY A 184 2.02 -64.90 8.54
CA GLY A 184 1.57 -65.25 9.90
C GLY A 184 1.95 -64.20 10.96
N GLY A 185 1.25 -64.20 12.09
CA GLY A 185 1.23 -63.10 13.06
C GLY A 185 2.55 -62.64 13.67
N ASN A 186 3.70 -63.27 13.38
CA ASN A 186 4.99 -62.95 14.02
C ASN A 186 6.00 -62.23 13.11
N LYS A 187 5.63 -61.91 11.86
CA LYS A 187 6.53 -61.28 10.89
C LYS A 187 5.89 -60.11 10.15
N VAL A 188 6.67 -59.04 9.96
CA VAL A 188 6.25 -57.78 9.33
C VAL A 188 7.24 -57.35 8.27
N GLN A 189 6.71 -56.79 7.20
CA GLN A 189 7.47 -56.26 6.08
C GLN A 189 7.36 -54.74 6.04
N ILE A 190 8.50 -54.07 5.90
CA ILE A 190 8.62 -52.65 5.59
C ILE A 190 9.21 -52.53 4.20
N PHE A 191 8.54 -51.80 3.32
CA PHE A 191 8.93 -51.72 1.92
C PHE A 191 8.52 -50.37 1.30
N ASN A 192 8.97 -50.14 0.08
CA ASN A 192 8.71 -48.90 -0.66
C ASN A 192 7.20 -48.72 -0.87
N PRO A 193 6.60 -47.54 -0.63
CA PRO A 193 5.17 -47.30 -0.80
C PRO A 193 4.62 -47.63 -2.19
N ARG A 194 5.46 -47.57 -3.23
CA ARG A 194 5.10 -47.86 -4.61
C ARG A 194 5.11 -49.34 -4.95
N GLN A 195 5.72 -50.18 -4.12
CA GLN A 195 5.85 -51.60 -4.39
C GLN A 195 4.56 -52.32 -3.99
N ASP A 196 4.19 -53.36 -4.72
CA ASP A 196 3.18 -54.30 -4.26
C ASP A 196 3.67 -55.14 -3.07
N PHE A 197 2.73 -55.73 -2.33
CA PHE A 197 3.03 -56.55 -1.15
C PHE A 197 3.95 -57.74 -1.49
N ALA A 198 3.69 -58.40 -2.62
CA ALA A 198 4.47 -59.54 -3.11
C ALA A 198 5.92 -59.15 -3.51
N GLY A 199 6.19 -57.85 -3.67
CA GLY A 199 7.47 -57.35 -4.12
C GLY A 199 7.81 -57.74 -5.54
N SER A 200 6.80 -57.83 -6.40
CA SER A 200 6.87 -58.16 -7.82
C SER A 200 6.69 -56.97 -8.77
N THR A 201 5.98 -55.91 -8.35
CA THR A 201 5.65 -54.75 -9.21
C THR A 201 5.80 -53.40 -8.50
N TYR A 202 5.88 -52.33 -9.29
CA TYR A 202 5.86 -50.94 -8.82
C TYR A 202 4.79 -50.13 -9.53
N ASP A 203 3.99 -49.40 -8.75
CA ASP A 203 3.08 -48.38 -9.27
C ASP A 203 3.72 -46.98 -9.09
N MET A 204 4.04 -46.36 -10.22
CA MET A 204 4.66 -45.03 -10.25
C MET A 204 3.68 -43.89 -9.95
N ASN A 205 2.37 -44.17 -9.99
CA ASN A 205 1.32 -43.19 -9.69
C ASN A 205 1.15 -42.97 -8.19
N ILE A 206 1.62 -43.89 -7.34
CA ILE A 206 1.53 -43.72 -5.89
C ILE A 206 2.53 -42.61 -5.45
N PRO A 207 2.07 -41.55 -4.79
CA PRO A 207 2.92 -40.47 -4.32
C PRO A 207 3.82 -40.94 -3.18
N ARG A 208 5.09 -40.47 -3.16
CA ARG A 208 6.06 -40.84 -2.13
C ARG A 208 7.03 -39.72 -1.79
N VAL A 209 7.68 -39.82 -0.63
CA VAL A 209 8.69 -38.87 -0.16
C VAL A 209 10.08 -39.52 -0.16
N LYS A 210 11.00 -38.96 -0.95
CA LYS A 210 12.43 -39.36 -0.99
C LYS A 210 13.30 -38.45 -0.13
N PHE A 211 13.02 -37.16 -0.17
CA PHE A 211 13.83 -36.16 0.48
C PHE A 211 13.10 -35.60 1.70
N SER A 212 13.88 -35.19 2.70
CA SER A 212 13.35 -34.28 3.71
C SER A 212 12.84 -33.01 3.02
N ARG A 213 12.16 -32.16 3.79
CA ARG A 213 12.03 -30.75 3.44
C ARG A 213 13.43 -30.12 3.37
N GLU A 214 13.49 -28.80 3.17
CA GLU A 214 14.72 -28.01 2.99
C GLU A 214 15.95 -28.58 3.72
N GLU A 215 15.77 -28.90 5.01
CA GLU A 215 16.78 -29.53 5.84
C GLU A 215 16.20 -30.80 6.51
N LEU A 216 17.06 -31.77 6.84
CA LEU A 216 16.65 -32.97 7.61
C LEU A 216 16.40 -32.60 9.07
N VAL A 217 17.28 -31.78 9.65
CA VAL A 217 17.25 -31.43 11.08
C VAL A 217 16.28 -30.28 11.33
N LYS A 218 15.39 -30.50 12.29
CA LYS A 218 14.46 -29.53 12.85
C LYS A 218 15.20 -28.43 13.63
N ARG A 219 14.75 -27.17 13.60
CA ARG A 219 15.37 -26.04 14.33
C ARG A 219 14.39 -25.27 15.19
N VAL A 220 14.89 -24.60 16.23
CA VAL A 220 14.11 -23.80 17.19
C VAL A 220 13.54 -22.53 16.56
N TYR A 221 14.18 -22.00 15.51
CA TYR A 221 13.80 -20.75 14.86
C TYR A 221 13.75 -20.90 13.34
N ASN A 222 13.00 -20.00 12.69
CA ASN A 222 12.93 -19.84 11.24
C ASN A 222 13.11 -18.37 10.89
N THR A 223 14.06 -18.06 10.01
CA THR A 223 14.32 -16.70 9.50
C THR A 223 13.73 -16.47 8.11
N LYS A 224 13.09 -17.48 7.52
CA LYS A 224 12.49 -17.38 6.18
C LYS A 224 11.23 -16.51 6.21
N ASN A 225 11.09 -15.68 5.19
CA ASN A 225 9.86 -14.94 4.94
C ASN A 225 8.83 -15.87 4.28
N ILE A 226 7.77 -16.21 5.00
CA ILE A 226 6.67 -17.07 4.54
C ILE A 226 5.37 -16.26 4.55
N LYS A 227 4.81 -16.03 3.37
CA LYS A 227 3.58 -15.25 3.22
C LYS A 227 2.34 -16.10 3.48
N THR A 228 1.45 -15.58 4.31
CA THR A 228 0.09 -16.10 4.47
C THR A 228 -0.82 -15.51 3.40
N THR A 229 -1.53 -16.39 2.69
CA THR A 229 -2.56 -16.04 1.70
C THR A 229 -3.90 -16.66 2.12
N THR A 230 -4.99 -16.28 1.45
CA THR A 230 -6.33 -16.88 1.70
C THR A 230 -6.36 -18.40 1.46
N ASN A 231 -5.48 -18.91 0.59
CA ASN A 231 -5.38 -20.34 0.28
C ASN A 231 -4.34 -21.06 1.16
N SER A 232 -3.63 -20.35 2.03
CA SER A 232 -2.62 -20.95 2.90
C SER A 232 -3.29 -21.74 4.02
N ARG A 233 -3.19 -23.08 3.97
CA ARG A 233 -3.65 -23.95 5.07
C ARG A 233 -2.77 -23.86 6.31
N HIS A 234 -1.49 -23.53 6.11
CA HIS A 234 -0.54 -23.24 7.17
C HIS A 234 -0.16 -21.76 7.14
N LEU A 235 -0.31 -21.10 8.29
CA LEU A 235 0.00 -19.67 8.42
C LEU A 235 1.51 -19.46 8.35
N GLY A 236 1.91 -18.48 7.54
CA GLY A 236 3.26 -17.91 7.51
C GLY A 236 3.45 -16.81 8.55
N ASN A 237 4.61 -16.15 8.52
CA ASN A 237 4.98 -15.11 9.49
C ASN A 237 4.58 -13.69 9.07
N PHE A 238 4.08 -13.47 7.85
CA PHE A 238 3.55 -12.18 7.43
C PHE A 238 2.37 -12.33 6.46
N THR A 239 1.48 -11.34 6.44
CA THR A 239 0.35 -11.26 5.51
C THR A 239 0.54 -10.14 4.49
N LYS A 240 1.11 -9.01 4.91
CA LYS A 240 1.31 -7.83 4.07
C LYS A 240 2.78 -7.59 3.84
N ASN A 241 3.15 -7.24 2.62
CA ASN A 241 4.56 -7.08 2.26
C ASN A 241 5.27 -5.98 3.09
N TYR A 242 4.57 -4.91 3.52
CA TYR A 242 5.13 -3.88 4.41
C TYR A 242 5.60 -4.41 5.76
N GLU A 243 5.13 -5.59 6.21
CA GLU A 243 5.53 -6.19 7.49
C GLU A 243 6.97 -6.75 7.42
N VAL A 244 7.44 -7.03 6.21
CA VAL A 244 8.81 -7.51 5.94
C VAL A 244 9.68 -6.38 5.45
N VAL A 245 9.18 -5.62 4.48
CA VAL A 245 9.91 -4.50 3.90
C VAL A 245 8.94 -3.40 3.49
N ASN A 246 9.18 -2.21 4.02
CA ASN A 246 8.49 -1.01 3.61
C ASN A 246 9.47 0.05 3.11
N THR A 247 8.97 0.93 2.26
CA THR A 247 9.66 2.14 1.83
C THR A 247 8.68 3.30 1.91
N ASN A 248 9.18 4.52 2.05
CA ASN A 248 8.37 5.73 2.08
C ASN A 248 8.50 6.48 0.75
N GLY A 249 7.44 7.18 0.37
CA GLY A 249 7.44 8.01 -0.82
C GLY A 249 7.13 7.21 -2.08
N ARG A 250 5.89 7.34 -2.55
CA ARG A 250 5.49 6.79 -3.84
C ARG A 250 6.14 7.55 -4.98
N ARG A 251 6.43 8.85 -4.85
CA ARG A 251 7.12 9.60 -5.90
C ARG A 251 8.49 9.00 -6.21
N GLU A 252 9.20 8.54 -5.20
CA GLU A 252 10.53 7.94 -5.33
C GLU A 252 10.43 6.47 -5.79
N ASN A 253 9.48 5.70 -5.24
CA ASN A 253 9.34 4.27 -5.55
C ASN A 253 7.91 3.93 -6.02
N ASN A 254 7.57 4.33 -7.25
CA ASN A 254 6.25 4.10 -7.81
C ASN A 254 6.15 2.79 -8.60
N LEU A 255 5.85 1.69 -7.91
CA LEU A 255 5.79 0.37 -8.52
C LEU A 255 4.70 0.25 -9.60
N ALA A 256 3.52 0.83 -9.38
CA ALA A 256 2.42 0.77 -10.34
C ALA A 256 2.71 1.61 -11.60
N PHE A 257 3.30 2.80 -11.43
CA PHE A 257 3.68 3.65 -12.56
C PHE A 257 4.76 2.98 -13.42
N ARG A 258 5.78 2.38 -12.80
CA ARG A 258 6.83 1.63 -13.50
C ARG A 258 6.25 0.43 -14.27
N ASP A 259 5.37 -0.34 -13.63
CA ASP A 259 4.81 -1.56 -14.21
C ASP A 259 3.86 -1.29 -15.38
N GLN A 260 3.06 -0.21 -15.28
CA GLN A 260 2.13 0.19 -16.34
C GLN A 260 2.78 1.05 -17.43
N GLY A 261 4.01 1.53 -17.24
CA GLY A 261 4.68 2.47 -18.16
C GLY A 261 4.12 3.90 -18.10
N GLY A 262 3.41 4.26 -17.03
CA GLY A 262 2.77 5.56 -16.83
C GLY A 262 1.27 5.47 -16.58
N PHE A 263 0.65 6.60 -16.24
CA PHE A 263 -0.81 6.71 -16.11
C PHE A 263 -1.36 7.61 -17.23
N ASN A 264 -2.35 7.10 -17.96
CA ASN A 264 -3.10 7.89 -18.93
C ASN A 264 -4.31 8.53 -18.25
N VAL A 265 -4.46 9.84 -18.39
CA VAL A 265 -5.62 10.59 -17.90
C VAL A 265 -6.46 10.99 -19.11
N THR A 266 -7.60 10.33 -19.28
CA THR A 266 -8.54 10.62 -20.36
C THR A 266 -9.71 11.44 -19.80
N GLY A 267 -10.01 12.56 -20.43
CA GLY A 267 -11.19 13.36 -20.14
C GLY A 267 -12.41 12.86 -20.89
N SER A 268 -13.56 12.87 -20.24
CA SER A 268 -14.88 12.64 -20.84
C SER A 268 -15.75 13.86 -20.55
N GLU A 269 -16.54 14.32 -21.51
CA GLU A 269 -17.53 15.37 -21.23
C GLU A 269 -18.54 14.87 -20.20
N SER A 270 -18.91 15.76 -19.28
CA SER A 270 -19.91 15.48 -18.26
C SER A 270 -21.28 15.36 -18.90
N THR A 271 -22.02 14.31 -18.57
CA THR A 271 -23.37 14.09 -19.08
C THR A 271 -24.44 14.92 -18.35
N VAL A 272 -24.09 15.49 -17.20
CA VAL A 272 -25.02 16.21 -16.31
C VAL A 272 -24.87 17.72 -16.43
N VAL A 273 -23.64 18.22 -16.65
CA VAL A 273 -23.35 19.66 -16.74
C VAL A 273 -22.64 19.95 -18.06
N SER A 274 -23.32 20.71 -18.92
CA SER A 274 -22.78 21.11 -20.23
C SER A 274 -21.52 21.97 -20.08
N GLY A 275 -20.50 21.67 -20.89
CA GLY A 275 -19.23 22.43 -20.92
C GLY A 275 -18.20 22.03 -19.87
N VAL A 276 -18.42 20.96 -19.11
CA VAL A 276 -17.46 20.43 -18.12
C VAL A 276 -16.87 19.11 -18.61
N VAL A 277 -15.56 18.92 -18.40
CA VAL A 277 -14.85 17.67 -18.70
C VAL A 277 -14.46 16.99 -17.39
N ASP A 278 -14.90 15.75 -17.23
CA ASP A 278 -14.61 14.88 -16.10
C ASP A 278 -13.37 14.01 -16.42
N PHE A 279 -12.46 13.88 -15.45
CA PHE A 279 -11.26 13.05 -15.60
C PHE A 279 -11.35 11.83 -14.68
N ALA A 280 -11.13 10.65 -15.25
CA ALA A 280 -11.07 9.42 -14.46
C ALA A 280 -9.81 9.40 -13.60
N LEU A 281 -9.94 8.96 -12.34
CA LEU A 281 -8.79 8.76 -11.46
C LEU A 281 -7.95 7.57 -11.96
N PRO A 282 -6.62 7.69 -12.01
CA PRO A 282 -5.75 6.59 -12.41
C PRO A 282 -5.91 5.34 -11.54
N ASN A 283 -6.02 4.17 -12.17
CA ASN A 283 -5.96 2.89 -11.47
C ASN A 283 -4.51 2.56 -11.11
N ARG A 284 -4.23 2.42 -9.80
CA ARG A 284 -2.89 2.17 -9.25
C ARG A 284 -2.65 0.71 -8.87
N ALA A 285 -3.40 -0.22 -9.45
CA ALA A 285 -3.09 -1.65 -9.40
C ALA A 285 -1.83 -1.96 -10.24
N LEU A 286 -1.16 -3.07 -9.99
CA LEU A 286 -0.17 -3.63 -10.91
C LEU A 286 -0.88 -4.22 -12.14
N SER A 287 -0.11 -4.63 -13.15
CA SER A 287 -0.60 -5.32 -14.35
C SER A 287 -1.40 -6.59 -14.06
N ASP A 288 -1.12 -7.25 -12.93
CA ASP A 288 -1.87 -8.41 -12.44
C ASP A 288 -3.18 -8.06 -11.69
N GLY A 289 -3.53 -6.77 -11.61
CA GLY A 289 -4.71 -6.27 -10.90
C GLY A 289 -4.55 -6.19 -9.37
N THR A 290 -3.38 -6.53 -8.83
CA THR A 290 -3.13 -6.49 -7.38
C THR A 290 -2.58 -5.14 -6.93
N TYR A 291 -2.73 -4.82 -5.64
CA TYR A 291 -2.14 -3.63 -5.04
C TYR A 291 -0.90 -4.01 -4.23
N ASN A 292 0.25 -3.46 -4.60
CA ASN A 292 1.45 -3.62 -3.80
C ASN A 292 1.36 -2.75 -2.54
N LYS A 293 1.53 -3.38 -1.37
CA LYS A 293 1.50 -2.73 -0.06
C LYS A 293 2.89 -2.66 0.57
N THR A 294 3.94 -2.34 -0.19
CA THR A 294 5.29 -2.07 0.35
C THR A 294 5.60 -0.58 0.50
N VAL A 295 4.96 0.28 -0.31
CA VAL A 295 5.27 1.70 -0.35
C VAL A 295 4.23 2.49 0.43
N ILE A 296 4.67 3.17 1.49
CA ILE A 296 3.83 4.06 2.29
C ILE A 296 3.80 5.43 1.61
N VAL A 297 2.58 5.89 1.33
CA VAL A 297 2.32 7.17 0.68
C VAL A 297 2.35 8.28 1.70
N ASN A 298 3.22 9.26 1.50
CA ASN A 298 3.32 10.43 2.37
C ASN A 298 2.38 11.52 1.87
N ARG A 299 1.50 12.02 2.73
CA ARG A 299 0.58 13.11 2.39
C ARG A 299 0.64 14.16 3.47
N PHE A 300 0.83 15.40 3.06
CA PHE A 300 0.80 16.54 3.94
C PHE A 300 -0.43 17.38 3.63
N SER A 301 -1.22 17.66 4.66
CA SER A 301 -2.43 18.46 4.57
C SER A 301 -2.65 19.19 5.88
N ALA A 302 -2.28 20.48 5.95
CA ALA A 302 -2.51 21.32 7.12
C ALA A 302 -2.96 22.71 6.66
N PRO A 303 -4.20 23.16 6.94
CA PRO A 303 -5.25 22.55 7.77
C PRO A 303 -6.04 21.39 7.11
N GLY A 304 -5.79 21.11 5.82
CA GLY A 304 -6.48 20.06 5.07
C GLY A 304 -7.81 20.54 4.47
N GLU A 305 -7.90 20.44 3.15
CA GLU A 305 -9.09 20.73 2.34
C GLU A 305 -9.24 19.69 1.22
N VAL A 306 -10.38 19.67 0.52
CA VAL A 306 -10.62 18.77 -0.61
C VAL A 306 -9.51 18.86 -1.66
N ALA A 307 -9.01 20.07 -1.90
CA ALA A 307 -7.95 20.35 -2.86
C ALA A 307 -6.55 19.85 -2.41
N THR A 308 -6.40 19.39 -1.17
CA THR A 308 -5.13 18.84 -0.63
C THR A 308 -5.18 17.35 -0.30
N LEU A 309 -6.39 16.80 -0.08
CA LEU A 309 -6.58 15.41 0.35
C LEU A 309 -7.23 14.52 -0.71
N SER A 310 -8.02 15.09 -1.62
CA SER A 310 -8.68 14.30 -2.67
C SER A 310 -7.67 13.84 -3.71
N LYS A 311 -7.80 12.59 -4.17
CA LYS A 311 -6.91 12.00 -5.18
C LYS A 311 -6.95 12.76 -6.51
N GLY A 312 -8.05 13.44 -6.83
CA GLY A 312 -8.18 14.22 -8.06
C GLY A 312 -7.43 15.55 -8.05
N TYR A 313 -7.10 16.07 -6.86
CA TYR A 313 -6.35 17.32 -6.71
C TYR A 313 -4.86 17.11 -6.41
N LEU A 314 -4.47 15.84 -6.24
CA LEU A 314 -3.08 15.47 -6.08
C LEU A 314 -2.46 15.19 -7.42
N ASP A 315 -1.13 15.17 -7.43
CA ASP A 315 -0.36 14.79 -8.58
C ASP A 315 -0.77 13.40 -9.10
N VAL A 316 -0.95 13.33 -10.42
CA VAL A 316 -1.38 12.12 -11.12
C VAL A 316 -0.35 11.00 -10.98
N GLU A 317 0.93 11.33 -10.87
CA GLU A 317 2.02 10.36 -10.81
C GLU A 317 2.02 9.59 -9.48
N SER A 318 2.13 10.26 -8.34
CA SER A 318 2.32 9.64 -7.02
C SER A 318 1.11 9.76 -6.08
N SER A 319 0.24 10.75 -6.29
CA SER A 319 -0.83 11.14 -5.37
C SER A 319 -0.33 11.44 -3.95
N GLU A 320 0.78 12.15 -3.86
CA GLU A 320 1.42 12.60 -2.62
C GLU A 320 1.36 14.12 -2.45
N TYR A 321 1.43 14.85 -3.55
CA TYR A 321 1.59 16.30 -3.56
C TYR A 321 0.38 16.98 -4.18
N SER A 322 -0.07 18.06 -3.56
CA SER A 322 -1.05 18.98 -4.14
C SER A 322 -0.42 20.36 -4.26
N PRO A 323 -0.63 21.09 -5.38
CA PRO A 323 -0.26 22.50 -5.49
C PRO A 323 -0.87 23.37 -4.38
N TYR A 324 -2.06 23.01 -3.90
CA TYR A 324 -2.79 23.73 -2.85
C TYR A 324 -2.17 23.58 -1.45
N ASN A 325 -1.17 22.70 -1.32
CA ASN A 325 -0.41 22.62 -0.09
C ASN A 325 0.60 23.78 0.08
N ALA A 326 1.01 24.40 -1.03
CA ALA A 326 1.89 25.56 -1.00
C ALA A 326 1.15 26.80 -0.45
N ILE A 327 1.87 27.64 0.30
CA ILE A 327 1.31 28.83 0.97
C ILE A 327 0.52 29.75 0.00
N PRO A 328 1.00 30.07 -1.22
CA PRO A 328 0.28 31.00 -2.11
C PRO A 328 -1.08 30.48 -2.62
N TYR A 329 -1.26 29.16 -2.64
CA TYR A 329 -2.45 28.50 -3.19
C TYR A 329 -3.34 27.89 -2.10
N ARG A 330 -2.89 27.95 -0.84
CA ARG A 330 -3.66 27.43 0.29
C ARG A 330 -4.97 28.20 0.46
N ASN A 331 -6.09 27.48 0.58
CA ASN A 331 -7.43 28.04 0.74
C ASN A 331 -7.81 29.02 -0.39
N ARG A 332 -7.31 28.80 -1.63
CA ARG A 332 -7.46 29.76 -2.72
C ARG A 332 -8.92 30.05 -3.07
N GLU A 333 -9.79 29.05 -2.99
CA GLU A 333 -11.22 29.21 -3.24
C GLU A 333 -11.85 30.22 -2.27
N VAL A 334 -11.55 30.08 -0.97
CA VAL A 334 -12.03 31.00 0.07
C VAL A 334 -11.52 32.41 -0.17
N VAL A 335 -10.22 32.56 -0.50
CA VAL A 335 -9.63 33.87 -0.79
C VAL A 335 -10.27 34.51 -2.02
N ASN A 336 -10.53 33.73 -3.07
CA ASN A 336 -11.17 34.24 -4.29
C ASN A 336 -12.61 34.71 -3.98
N ASN A 337 -13.41 33.89 -3.31
CA ASN A 337 -14.79 34.23 -2.95
C ASN A 337 -14.83 35.46 -2.03
N PHE A 338 -13.92 35.53 -1.06
CA PHE A 338 -13.81 36.68 -0.18
C PHE A 338 -13.41 37.95 -0.95
N ASN A 339 -12.47 37.84 -1.89
CA ASN A 339 -12.08 38.96 -2.73
C ASN A 339 -13.23 39.45 -3.61
N GLU A 340 -14.12 38.57 -4.08
CA GLU A 340 -15.34 39.01 -4.78
C GLU A 340 -16.24 39.83 -3.85
N PHE A 341 -16.51 39.36 -2.62
CA PHE A 341 -17.29 40.14 -1.65
C PHE A 341 -16.65 41.49 -1.30
N LEU A 342 -15.32 41.56 -1.23
CA LEU A 342 -14.60 42.81 -0.99
C LEU A 342 -14.64 43.77 -2.20
N LYS A 343 -14.87 43.27 -3.42
CA LYS A 343 -14.99 44.12 -4.62
C LYS A 343 -16.35 44.80 -4.70
N ILE A 344 -17.41 44.16 -4.21
CA ILE A 344 -18.78 44.63 -4.32
C ILE A 344 -18.97 45.83 -3.38
N PRO A 345 -19.22 47.05 -3.89
CA PRO A 345 -19.28 48.25 -3.06
C PRO A 345 -20.55 48.26 -2.19
N SER A 346 -20.54 49.09 -1.15
CA SER A 346 -21.74 49.35 -0.36
C SER A 346 -22.70 50.29 -1.13
N ALA A 347 -24.00 50.11 -0.95
CA ALA A 347 -25.07 51.01 -1.40
C ALA A 347 -25.46 52.01 -0.28
N PHE A 348 -26.49 52.83 -0.55
CA PHE A 348 -27.12 53.65 0.49
C PHE A 348 -27.66 52.78 1.62
N GLY A 349 -27.64 53.27 2.87
CA GLY A 349 -28.10 52.51 4.03
C GLY A 349 -27.18 51.37 4.48
N GLY A 350 -26.00 51.20 3.86
CA GLY A 350 -25.04 50.17 4.24
C GLY A 350 -25.32 48.77 3.64
N PHE A 351 -26.25 48.69 2.69
CA PHE A 351 -26.53 47.46 1.95
C PHE A 351 -25.41 47.11 0.96
N GLU A 352 -25.34 45.87 0.52
CA GLU A 352 -24.52 45.46 -0.62
C GLU A 352 -25.08 46.07 -1.92
N SER A 353 -24.22 46.49 -2.85
CA SER A 353 -24.68 47.04 -4.14
C SER A 353 -25.54 46.05 -4.91
N GLY A 354 -26.80 46.42 -5.17
CA GLY A 354 -27.77 45.56 -5.84
C GLY A 354 -28.72 44.82 -4.88
N SER A 355 -28.51 44.92 -3.56
CA SER A 355 -29.40 44.33 -2.56
C SER A 355 -30.11 45.39 -1.71
N THR A 356 -31.34 45.10 -1.28
CA THR A 356 -32.11 45.92 -0.34
C THR A 356 -32.24 45.27 1.04
N THR A 357 -31.79 44.02 1.19
CA THR A 357 -31.94 43.22 2.41
C THR A 357 -30.63 42.68 2.94
N THR A 358 -29.59 42.60 2.10
CA THR A 358 -28.27 42.09 2.47
C THR A 358 -27.33 43.25 2.77
N GLY A 359 -26.75 43.26 3.97
CA GLY A 359 -25.75 44.24 4.36
C GLY A 359 -24.43 44.08 3.62
N SER A 360 -23.72 45.17 3.36
CA SER A 360 -22.39 45.12 2.77
C SER A 360 -21.40 44.37 3.66
N PHE A 361 -20.60 43.48 3.06
CA PHE A 361 -19.63 42.67 3.78
C PHE A 361 -18.54 43.52 4.46
N HIS A 362 -17.95 44.45 3.72
CA HIS A 362 -16.82 45.27 4.21
C HIS A 362 -17.26 46.58 4.88
N LYS A 363 -18.53 46.97 4.79
CA LYS A 363 -19.13 48.14 5.46
C LYS A 363 -18.43 49.49 5.21
N VAL A 364 -17.58 49.57 4.20
CA VAL A 364 -16.94 50.82 3.78
C VAL A 364 -17.99 51.71 3.15
N GLN A 365 -17.94 53.02 3.43
CA GLN A 365 -18.86 53.98 2.85
C GLN A 365 -18.78 53.97 1.32
N ARG A 366 -19.94 54.02 0.65
CA ARG A 366 -20.03 53.89 -0.82
C ARG A 366 -19.18 54.91 -1.59
N ASN A 367 -19.08 56.11 -1.02
CA ASN A 367 -18.28 57.25 -1.51
C ASN A 367 -18.32 57.41 -3.06
N ARG A 368 -19.53 57.44 -3.63
CA ARG A 368 -19.77 57.37 -5.08
C ARG A 368 -19.28 58.63 -5.79
N VAL A 369 -18.44 58.43 -6.80
CA VAL A 369 -18.04 59.46 -7.77
C VAL A 369 -18.59 59.10 -9.15
N ASN A 370 -19.17 60.09 -9.83
CA ASN A 370 -19.60 59.90 -11.21
C ASN A 370 -18.34 59.88 -12.08
N LYS A 371 -18.35 59.16 -13.21
CA LYS A 371 -17.25 59.18 -14.17
C LYS A 371 -17.81 59.09 -15.58
N LEU A 372 -17.23 59.81 -16.52
CA LEU A 372 -17.46 59.58 -17.93
C LEU A 372 -16.67 58.33 -18.34
N ARG A 373 -17.33 57.38 -18.98
CA ARG A 373 -16.70 56.17 -19.53
C ARG A 373 -16.85 56.16 -21.04
N GLN A 374 -15.87 55.56 -21.70
CA GLN A 374 -15.82 55.45 -23.14
C GLN A 374 -15.74 53.98 -23.53
N THR A 375 -16.67 53.51 -24.37
CA THR A 375 -16.67 52.12 -24.87
C THR A 375 -15.87 51.98 -26.16
N SER A 376 -16.05 52.95 -27.07
CA SER A 376 -15.38 53.03 -28.37
C SER A 376 -15.03 54.49 -28.67
N ALA A 377 -14.21 54.74 -29.70
CA ALA A 377 -13.92 56.10 -30.15
C ALA A 377 -15.21 56.93 -30.33
N GLY A 378 -15.36 58.02 -29.56
CA GLY A 378 -16.48 58.97 -29.66
C GLY A 378 -17.77 58.61 -28.90
N VAL A 379 -17.91 57.42 -28.31
CA VAL A 379 -19.12 57.04 -27.55
C VAL A 379 -18.86 57.16 -26.04
N ILE A 380 -19.37 58.24 -25.44
CA ILE A 380 -19.25 58.52 -24.02
C ILE A 380 -20.57 58.21 -23.33
N TYR A 381 -20.51 57.50 -22.21
CA TYR A 381 -21.66 57.21 -21.35
C TYR A 381 -21.33 57.53 -19.89
N THR A 382 -22.37 57.70 -19.07
CA THR A 382 -22.23 57.95 -17.64
C THR A 382 -21.95 56.65 -16.90
N GLY A 383 -20.87 56.63 -16.15
CA GLY A 383 -20.50 55.57 -15.23
C GLY A 383 -20.43 56.10 -13.80
N SER A 384 -20.22 55.18 -12.87
CA SER A 384 -19.83 55.54 -11.51
C SER A 384 -18.74 54.63 -10.99
N GLN A 385 -17.98 55.17 -10.03
CA GLN A 385 -16.99 54.45 -9.26
C GLN A 385 -17.35 54.61 -7.78
N PHE A 386 -17.27 53.51 -7.06
CA PHE A 386 -17.49 53.44 -5.63
C PHE A 386 -16.20 53.01 -4.94
N ASP A 387 -16.10 53.31 -3.65
CA ASP A 387 -15.09 52.70 -2.78
C ASP A 387 -15.53 51.27 -2.43
N ASN A 388 -14.57 50.41 -2.11
CA ASN A 388 -14.80 49.00 -1.80
C ASN A 388 -13.88 48.53 -0.67
N GLY A 389 -13.85 47.22 -0.40
CA GLY A 389 -13.03 46.64 0.67
C GLY A 389 -11.52 46.75 0.46
N PHE A 390 -11.04 47.09 -0.75
CA PHE A 390 -9.61 47.22 -1.06
C PHE A 390 -9.14 48.67 -1.10
N VAL A 391 -10.00 49.57 -1.57
CA VAL A 391 -9.65 50.98 -1.77
C VAL A 391 -10.72 51.86 -1.16
N ALA A 392 -10.32 52.66 -0.17
CA ALA A 392 -11.12 53.69 0.44
C ALA A 392 -10.44 55.06 0.22
N HIS A 393 -11.24 56.07 -0.05
CA HIS A 393 -10.79 57.45 -0.18
C HIS A 393 -11.39 58.31 0.94
N ASN A 394 -10.92 59.55 1.05
CA ASN A 394 -11.50 60.55 1.94
C ASN A 394 -12.99 60.78 1.63
N ILE A 395 -13.77 61.09 2.66
CA ILE A 395 -15.21 61.33 2.56
C ILE A 395 -15.49 62.79 2.93
N PRO A 396 -16.18 63.56 2.08
CA PRO A 396 -16.61 63.20 0.72
C PRO A 396 -15.44 63.16 -0.28
N ARG A 397 -15.60 62.47 -1.41
CA ARG A 397 -14.58 62.35 -2.47
C ARG A 397 -14.75 63.33 -3.64
N LYS A 398 -15.76 64.19 -3.54
CA LYS A 398 -16.13 65.22 -4.51
C LYS A 398 -16.94 66.31 -3.81
N ASP A 399 -16.99 67.51 -4.38
CA ASP A 399 -17.70 68.63 -3.76
C ASP A 399 -19.21 68.39 -3.68
N PHE A 400 -19.82 67.83 -4.72
CA PHE A 400 -21.22 67.37 -4.72
C PHE A 400 -21.46 66.12 -3.84
N GLY A 401 -20.49 65.75 -3.00
CA GLY A 401 -20.68 64.82 -1.89
C GLY A 401 -21.14 65.52 -0.61
N TYR A 402 -20.90 66.82 -0.47
CA TYR A 402 -21.43 67.63 0.62
C TYR A 402 -22.89 67.99 0.37
N ARG A 403 -23.75 67.78 1.37
CA ARG A 403 -25.19 68.03 1.25
C ARG A 403 -25.52 69.47 0.86
N TRP A 404 -24.81 70.43 1.46
CA TRP A 404 -25.02 71.87 1.23
C TRP A 404 -24.57 72.32 -0.17
N ILE A 405 -23.49 71.75 -0.71
CA ILE A 405 -23.05 72.04 -2.09
C ILE A 405 -24.07 71.47 -3.07
N THR A 406 -24.48 70.23 -2.88
CA THR A 406 -25.46 69.57 -3.75
C THR A 406 -26.84 70.21 -3.71
N SER A 407 -27.23 70.89 -2.62
CA SER A 407 -28.48 71.65 -2.54
C SER A 407 -28.41 73.05 -3.16
N SER A 408 -27.22 73.62 -3.25
CA SER A 408 -27.06 75.05 -3.52
C SER A 408 -26.27 75.36 -4.79
N ALA A 409 -25.69 74.36 -5.46
CA ALA A 409 -24.94 74.52 -6.71
C ALA A 409 -25.68 73.95 -7.92
N ASP A 410 -25.53 74.61 -9.08
CA ASP A 410 -26.06 74.12 -10.35
C ASP A 410 -25.13 73.04 -10.92
N PRO A 411 -25.57 71.76 -11.01
CA PRO A 411 -24.72 70.67 -11.51
C PRO A 411 -24.33 70.82 -12.98
N SER A 412 -25.12 71.54 -13.78
CA SER A 412 -24.86 71.73 -15.21
C SER A 412 -23.72 72.72 -15.48
N LEU A 413 -23.51 73.66 -14.55
CA LEU A 413 -22.46 74.68 -14.60
C LEU A 413 -21.26 74.32 -13.71
N SER A 414 -21.36 73.27 -12.89
CA SER A 414 -20.35 72.87 -11.89
C SER A 414 -19.72 71.52 -12.19
N MET A 415 -19.38 71.30 -13.47
CA MET A 415 -18.98 69.98 -13.95
C MET A 415 -17.68 69.47 -13.29
N ASP A 416 -16.78 70.36 -12.90
CA ASP A 416 -15.51 70.02 -12.21
C ASP A 416 -15.78 69.44 -10.81
N GLY A 417 -16.61 70.11 -10.00
CA GLY A 417 -17.05 69.60 -8.69
C GLY A 417 -17.98 68.37 -8.74
N LEU A 418 -18.64 68.12 -9.88
CA LEU A 418 -19.55 66.97 -10.06
C LEU A 418 -18.78 65.63 -10.19
N TYR A 419 -17.61 65.67 -10.81
CA TYR A 419 -16.74 64.52 -11.09
C TYR A 419 -15.54 64.40 -10.14
N GLY A 420 -15.30 65.40 -9.29
CA GLY A 420 -14.20 65.43 -8.32
C GLY A 420 -14.26 66.64 -7.40
N PHE A 421 -13.09 67.12 -6.98
CA PHE A 421 -12.95 68.42 -6.32
C PHE A 421 -12.66 69.48 -7.38
N ALA A 422 -13.35 70.62 -7.28
CA ALA A 422 -13.11 71.77 -8.13
C ALA A 422 -11.68 72.26 -7.96
N THR A 423 -11.01 72.51 -9.09
CA THR A 423 -9.60 72.90 -9.13
C THR A 423 -9.40 74.40 -9.30
N SER A 424 -10.48 75.15 -9.51
CA SER A 424 -10.47 76.59 -9.74
C SER A 424 -11.67 77.27 -9.05
N SER A 425 -11.60 78.59 -8.89
CA SER A 425 -12.67 79.40 -8.29
C SER A 425 -14.02 79.25 -9.01
N ASP A 426 -13.97 78.96 -10.32
CA ASP A 426 -15.14 78.90 -11.19
C ASP A 426 -15.65 77.46 -11.35
N GLY A 427 -15.04 76.49 -10.67
CA GLY A 427 -15.36 75.06 -10.79
C GLY A 427 -16.68 74.64 -10.13
N ILE A 428 -17.28 75.52 -9.31
CA ILE A 428 -18.61 75.35 -8.73
C ILE A 428 -19.38 76.66 -8.86
N THR A 429 -20.53 76.62 -9.52
CA THR A 429 -21.46 77.75 -9.61
C THR A 429 -22.61 77.53 -8.65
N PHE A 430 -22.66 78.34 -7.60
CA PHE A 430 -23.78 78.35 -6.66
C PHE A 430 -24.97 79.10 -7.26
N LEU A 431 -26.17 78.55 -7.07
CA LEU A 431 -27.42 79.22 -7.35
C LEU A 431 -27.58 80.34 -6.32
N SER A 432 -27.14 81.55 -6.67
CA SER A 432 -27.40 82.72 -5.85
C SER A 432 -28.83 83.17 -6.07
N GLY A 433 -29.64 83.17 -5.00
CA GLY A 433 -30.85 83.97 -4.94
C GLY A 433 -30.49 85.44 -4.87
N THR A 434 -29.98 86.03 -5.96
CA THR A 434 -29.89 87.48 -6.04
C THR A 434 -31.32 87.99 -6.18
N LEU A 435 -31.82 88.67 -5.14
CA LEU A 435 -32.81 89.72 -5.33
C LEU A 435 -32.26 90.64 -6.43
N ARG A 436 -32.84 90.54 -7.63
CA ARG A 436 -32.66 91.56 -8.66
C ARG A 436 -33.35 92.81 -8.14
N ASP A 437 -32.57 93.68 -7.51
CA ASP A 437 -32.72 95.15 -7.47
C ASP A 437 -32.02 95.71 -6.22
N PHE A 438 -30.69 95.62 -6.12
CA PHE A 438 -29.98 96.47 -5.15
C PHE A 438 -28.59 96.87 -5.65
N GLU A 439 -28.34 98.19 -5.60
CA GLU A 439 -27.16 98.85 -6.15
C GLU A 439 -25.85 98.45 -5.43
N SER A 440 -24.80 98.43 -6.23
CA SER A 440 -23.44 97.97 -5.94
C SER A 440 -22.70 98.85 -4.94
N SER A 441 -22.84 98.63 -3.62
CA SER A 441 -21.91 99.28 -2.68
C SER A 441 -21.53 98.57 -1.38
N ASP A 442 -22.13 97.44 -0.98
CA ASP A 442 -21.71 96.78 0.27
C ASP A 442 -21.30 95.30 0.09
N ASP A 443 -20.14 94.95 0.68
CA ASP A 443 -19.63 93.58 0.82
C ASP A 443 -20.63 92.72 1.60
N TYR A 444 -21.42 91.90 0.90
CA TYR A 444 -22.39 91.02 1.52
C TYR A 444 -21.89 89.58 1.58
N PHE A 445 -21.86 89.02 2.79
CA PHE A 445 -21.64 87.59 3.01
C PHE A 445 -22.93 86.82 2.72
N ILE A 446 -22.91 85.99 1.68
CA ILE A 446 -23.99 85.03 1.40
C ILE A 446 -23.88 83.91 2.44
N ASN A 447 -24.79 83.92 3.42
CA ASN A 447 -24.87 82.87 4.45
C ASN A 447 -25.78 81.73 3.94
N PHE A 448 -25.19 80.57 3.68
CA PHE A 448 -25.88 79.37 3.17
C PHE A 448 -26.68 78.59 4.23
N VAL A 449 -26.73 79.06 5.49
CA VAL A 449 -27.37 78.33 6.61
C VAL A 449 -28.79 78.82 6.94
N GLY A 450 -29.36 79.82 6.26
CA GLY A 450 -30.70 80.27 6.66
C GLY A 450 -31.40 81.31 5.79
N ILE A 451 -31.60 81.05 4.50
CA ILE A 451 -32.53 81.88 3.71
C ILE A 451 -33.70 81.01 3.21
N SER A 452 -34.72 80.98 4.06
CA SER A 452 -36.12 80.76 3.70
C SER A 452 -36.77 82.12 3.45
N THR A 453 -36.94 82.53 2.20
CA THR A 453 -37.98 83.51 1.85
C THR A 453 -38.69 83.11 0.56
N PRO A 454 -40.03 83.32 0.49
CA PRO A 454 -40.86 82.74 -0.56
C PRO A 454 -40.87 83.65 -1.80
N GLY A 455 -40.29 83.15 -2.88
CA GLY A 455 -40.50 83.67 -4.22
C GLY A 455 -40.78 82.49 -5.13
N GLU A 456 -41.96 82.46 -5.77
CA GLU A 456 -42.40 81.37 -6.63
C GLU A 456 -41.39 81.06 -7.73
N PHE A 457 -40.66 79.96 -7.59
CA PHE A 457 -39.93 79.31 -8.68
C PHE A 457 -40.91 78.44 -9.45
N SER A 458 -41.53 78.99 -10.49
CA SER A 458 -42.50 78.29 -11.35
C SER A 458 -41.88 77.25 -12.31
N ALA A 459 -40.73 76.66 -11.98
CA ALA A 459 -40.06 75.69 -12.87
C ALA A 459 -39.56 74.39 -12.22
N PHE A 460 -39.68 74.20 -10.90
CA PHE A 460 -39.30 72.93 -10.27
C PHE A 460 -40.34 72.46 -9.26
N ALA A 461 -41.26 71.62 -9.72
CA ALA A 461 -42.15 70.86 -8.87
C ALA A 461 -41.39 69.68 -8.26
N GLY A 462 -41.03 69.80 -6.98
CA GLY A 462 -40.57 68.70 -6.15
C GLY A 462 -39.33 69.04 -5.32
N TYR A 463 -39.40 68.74 -4.03
CA TYR A 463 -38.34 68.83 -3.00
C TYR A 463 -38.20 70.17 -2.27
N HIS A 464 -39.23 70.55 -1.52
CA HIS A 464 -39.08 71.37 -0.32
C HIS A 464 -39.25 70.46 0.91
N PHE A 465 -38.29 70.48 1.83
CA PHE A 465 -38.44 69.94 3.19
C PHE A 465 -38.13 71.08 4.15
N GLU A 466 -39.13 71.51 4.92
CA GLU A 466 -38.97 72.45 6.02
C GLU A 466 -38.65 71.65 7.29
N ILE A 467 -37.59 72.03 8.00
CA ILE A 467 -37.30 71.52 9.35
C ILE A 467 -37.86 72.56 10.32
N SER A 468 -38.94 72.19 11.02
CA SER A 468 -39.48 72.96 12.14
C SER A 468 -38.50 72.88 13.31
N GLU A 469 -38.32 73.98 14.06
CA GLU A 469 -37.43 74.06 15.22
C GLU A 469 -37.80 73.07 16.35
N ASP A 470 -38.99 72.47 16.28
CA ASP A 470 -39.54 71.54 17.28
C ASP A 470 -39.36 70.05 16.93
N GLU A 471 -38.80 69.68 15.78
CA GLU A 471 -38.67 68.27 15.38
C GLU A 471 -37.26 67.68 15.51
N ASN A 472 -37.21 66.43 15.98
CA ASN A 472 -35.97 65.70 16.24
C ASN A 472 -35.29 65.28 14.92
N LEU A 473 -34.10 65.84 14.69
CA LEU A 473 -33.27 65.72 13.48
C LEU A 473 -32.89 64.29 13.05
N LEU A 474 -33.17 63.28 13.86
CA LEU A 474 -32.81 61.88 13.60
C LEU A 474 -33.89 61.04 12.90
N THR A 475 -35.10 61.57 12.70
CA THR A 475 -36.25 60.82 12.14
C THR A 475 -36.80 61.34 10.81
N VAL A 476 -36.11 62.28 10.15
CA VAL A 476 -36.52 62.78 8.83
C VAL A 476 -35.90 61.89 7.73
N PRO A 477 -36.69 61.41 6.73
CA PRO A 477 -36.25 60.40 5.76
C PRO A 477 -35.12 60.83 4.82
#